data_AF-A0A379GFT0-F1
#
_entry.id   AF-A0A379GFT0-F1
#
_cell.length_a   1.000
_cell.length_b   1.000
_cell.length_c   1.000
_cell.angle_alpha   90.00
_cell.angle_beta   90.00
_cell.angle_gamma   90.00
#
_symmetry.space_group_name_H-M   'P 1'
#
loop_
_entity.id
_entity.type
_entity.pdbx_description
1 polymer ?
#
loop_
_entity_poly.entity_id
_entity_poly.type
_entity_poly.pdbx_seq_one_letter_code
_entity_poly.pdbx_strand_id
1 'polypeptide(L)'
;MLLLYFVPVVGQTIAPILWFIFGAWMMAIQYNDFPFDNHKVSFANMKSTLKKDKWNNLQFGMVINIFTMIPILNLVIMPVAICGATAMWCDRYRHQHVQAGQW
;
A
#
# COMPACT_ATOMS: atom_id res chain seq x y z
N MET A 1 -19.83 -2.33 -4.04
CA MET A 1 -19.42 -2.02 -5.43
C MET A 1 -20.56 -2.14 -6.46
N LEU A 2 -21.72 -2.74 -6.16
CA LEU A 2 -22.85 -2.82 -7.12
C LEU A 2 -23.72 -1.56 -7.19
N LEU A 3 -23.92 -0.83 -6.07
CA LEU A 3 -24.86 0.30 -6.02
C LEU A 3 -24.45 1.55 -6.83
N LEU A 4 -23.18 1.68 -7.24
CA LEU A 4 -22.68 2.89 -7.91
C LEU A 4 -22.93 2.93 -9.43
N TYR A 5 -23.40 1.83 -10.02
CA TYR A 5 -23.70 1.75 -11.46
C TYR A 5 -25.05 2.37 -11.85
N PHE A 6 -25.86 2.80 -10.88
CA PHE A 6 -27.23 3.30 -11.13
C PHE A 6 -27.30 4.81 -11.46
N VAL A 7 -26.20 5.55 -11.32
CA VAL A 7 -26.13 6.98 -11.68
C VAL A 7 -25.32 7.14 -12.97
N PRO A 8 -25.98 7.34 -14.13
CA PRO A 8 -25.26 7.57 -15.38
C PRO A 8 -24.37 8.82 -15.22
N VAL A 9 -23.15 8.79 -15.77
CA VAL A 9 -22.10 9.84 -15.71
C VAL A 9 -21.30 9.92 -14.40
N VAL A 10 -21.94 9.92 -13.23
CA VAL A 10 -21.23 10.01 -11.93
C VAL A 10 -20.46 8.71 -11.64
N GLY A 11 -21.08 7.56 -11.93
CA GLY A 11 -20.42 6.27 -11.79
C GLY A 11 -19.18 6.13 -12.67
N GLN A 12 -19.22 6.60 -13.93
CA GLN A 12 -18.09 6.46 -14.86
C GLN A 12 -16.88 7.32 -14.54
N THR A 13 -17.06 8.47 -13.88
CA THR A 13 -15.96 9.38 -13.53
C THR A 13 -15.42 9.13 -12.12
N ILE A 14 -16.30 8.85 -11.15
CA ILE A 14 -15.91 8.61 -9.75
C ILE A 14 -15.43 7.18 -9.53
N ALA A 15 -16.03 6.18 -10.19
CA ALA A 15 -15.62 4.78 -10.01
C ALA A 15 -14.14 4.53 -10.35
N PRO A 16 -13.55 5.00 -11.47
CA PRO A 16 -12.14 4.74 -11.74
C PRO A 16 -11.21 5.41 -10.73
N ILE A 17 -11.56 6.59 -10.23
CA ILE A 17 -10.78 7.29 -9.19
C ILE A 17 -10.82 6.51 -7.87
N LEU A 18 -12.02 6.11 -7.42
CA LEU A 18 -12.16 5.30 -6.22
C LEU A 18 -11.48 3.94 -6.36
N TRP A 19 -11.58 3.32 -7.53
CA TRP A 19 -10.90 2.07 -7.85
C TRP A 19 -9.38 2.23 -7.78
N PHE A 20 -8.85 3.33 -8.34
CA PHE A 20 -7.43 3.62 -8.31
C PHE A 20 -6.92 3.86 -6.87
N ILE A 21 -7.64 4.66 -6.07
CA ILE A 21 -7.27 4.91 -4.67
C ILE A 21 -7.34 3.62 -3.85
N PHE A 22 -8.38 2.81 -4.07
CA PHE A 22 -8.51 1.51 -3.41
C PHE A 22 -7.39 0.55 -3.84
N GLY A 23 -7.07 0.50 -5.13
CA GLY A 23 -5.96 -0.29 -5.66
C GLY A 23 -4.62 0.14 -5.05
N ALA A 24 -4.33 1.45 -5.02
CA ALA A 24 -3.15 1.99 -4.37
C ALA A 24 -3.07 1.59 -2.89
N TRP A 25 -4.17 1.70 -2.14
CA TRP A 25 -4.22 1.27 -0.75
C TRP A 25 -3.94 -0.23 -0.58
N MET A 26 -4.52 -1.07 -1.45
CA MET A 26 -4.30 -2.51 -1.43
C MET A 26 -2.84 -2.87 -1.74
N MET A 27 -2.23 -2.21 -2.73
CA MET A 27 -0.80 -2.40 -3.04
C MET A 27 0.09 -1.98 -1.86
N ALA A 28 -0.23 -0.87 -1.20
CA ALA A 28 0.50 -0.44 -0.01
C ALA A 28 0.43 -1.48 1.11
N ILE A 29 -0.75 -2.06 1.37
CA ILE A 29 -0.88 -3.16 2.34
C ILE A 29 -0.04 -4.36 1.88
N GLN A 30 -0.24 -4.84 0.66
CA GLN A 30 0.38 -6.07 0.18
C GLN A 30 1.92 -6.06 0.29
N TYR A 31 2.57 -4.94 -0.05
CA TYR A 31 4.03 -4.86 0.01
C TYR A 31 4.55 -4.53 1.41
N ASN A 32 3.82 -3.76 2.22
CA ASN A 32 4.22 -3.52 3.62
C ASN A 32 3.94 -4.73 4.53
N ASP A 33 3.13 -5.70 4.10
CA ASP A 33 2.89 -6.94 4.87
C ASP A 33 4.20 -7.69 5.10
N PHE A 34 5.05 -7.78 4.07
CA PHE A 34 6.35 -8.47 4.15
C PHE A 34 7.26 -7.99 5.31
N PRO A 35 7.63 -6.71 5.44
CA PRO A 35 8.47 -6.26 6.54
C PRO A 35 7.77 -6.33 7.91
N PHE A 36 6.45 -6.16 7.98
CA PHE A 36 5.70 -6.25 9.23
C PHE A 36 5.61 -7.70 9.73
N ASP A 37 5.35 -8.65 8.83
CA ASP A 37 5.32 -10.09 9.11
C ASP A 37 6.69 -10.63 9.50
N ASN A 38 7.77 -10.12 8.89
CA ASN A 38 9.14 -10.45 9.28
C ASN A 38 9.42 -10.14 10.77
N HIS A 39 8.75 -9.12 11.33
CA HIS A 39 8.86 -8.74 12.74
C HIS A 39 7.67 -9.26 13.58
N LYS A 40 6.88 -10.20 13.04
CA LYS A 40 5.73 -10.85 13.70
C LYS A 40 4.67 -9.86 14.19
N VAL A 41 4.54 -8.71 13.52
CA VAL A 41 3.47 -7.75 13.84
C VAL A 41 2.16 -8.30 13.28
N SER A 42 1.11 -8.37 14.10
CA SER A 42 -0.18 -8.86 13.63
C SER A 42 -0.76 -7.98 12.52
N PHE A 43 -1.44 -8.59 11.54
CA PHE A 43 -2.10 -7.88 10.44
C PHE A 43 -3.04 -6.75 10.91
N ALA A 44 -3.75 -6.96 12.01
CA ALA A 44 -4.62 -5.95 12.61
C ALA A 44 -3.83 -4.71 13.08
N ASN A 45 -2.68 -4.93 13.71
CA ASN A 45 -1.79 -3.86 14.16
C ASN A 45 -1.13 -3.15 12.98
N MET A 46 -0.63 -3.90 12.00
CA MET A 46 -0.10 -3.36 10.75
C MET A 46 -1.13 -2.43 10.09
N LYS A 47 -2.35 -2.91 9.85
CA LYS A 47 -3.41 -2.11 9.22
C LYS A 47 -3.73 -0.84 10.02
N SER A 48 -3.69 -0.91 11.35
CA SER A 48 -3.87 0.24 12.23
C SER A 48 -2.72 1.26 12.07
N THR A 49 -1.47 0.80 12.06
CA THR A 49 -0.29 1.63 11.83
C THR A 49 -0.34 2.29 10.45
N LEU A 50 -0.65 1.53 9.39
CA LEU A 50 -0.75 2.08 8.04
C LEU A 50 -1.88 3.12 7.92
N LYS A 51 -3.00 2.91 8.64
CA LYS A 51 -4.11 3.88 8.67
C LYS A 51 -3.76 5.18 9.37
N LYS A 52 -2.91 5.15 10.41
CA LYS A 52 -2.43 6.37 11.08
C LYS A 52 -1.62 7.24 10.13
N ASP A 53 -0.86 6.61 9.24
CA ASP A 53 -0.02 7.27 8.25
C ASP A 53 -0.54 7.08 6.82
N LYS A 54 -1.86 7.23 6.65
CA LYS A 54 -2.55 6.85 5.40
C LYS A 54 -1.99 7.52 4.16
N TRP A 55 -1.56 8.78 4.26
CA TRP A 55 -1.14 9.57 3.10
C TRP A 55 0.17 9.08 2.50
N ASN A 56 1.15 8.75 3.35
CA ASN A 56 2.45 8.27 2.90
C ASN A 56 2.35 6.85 2.33
N ASN A 57 1.57 5.98 3.00
CA ASN A 57 1.29 4.64 2.50
C ASN A 57 0.53 4.67 1.17
N LEU A 58 -0.45 5.57 1.04
CA LEU A 58 -1.22 5.73 -0.19
C LEU A 58 -0.33 6.22 -1.33
N GLN A 59 0.56 7.19 -1.11
CA GLN A 59 1.51 7.66 -2.13
C GLN A 59 2.42 6.52 -2.62
N PHE A 60 2.96 5.73 -1.70
CA PHE A 60 3.76 4.55 -2.04
C PHE A 60 2.97 3.56 -2.91
N GLY A 61 1.76 3.22 -2.47
CA GLY A 61 0.86 2.35 -3.23
C GLY A 61 0.45 2.93 -4.58
N MET A 62 0.28 4.25 -4.70
CA MET A 62 -0.04 4.92 -5.95
C MET A 62 1.11 4.81 -6.96
N VAL A 63 2.35 5.02 -6.54
CA VAL A 63 3.53 4.90 -7.42
C VAL A 63 3.60 3.47 -7.97
N ILE A 64 3.43 2.47 -7.11
CA ILE A 64 3.43 1.07 -7.53
C ILE A 64 2.26 0.82 -8.49
N ASN A 65 1.05 1.27 -8.15
CA ASN A 65 -0.15 1.06 -8.95
C ASN A 65 -0.09 1.76 -10.32
N ILE A 66 0.67 2.86 -10.46
CA ILE A 66 0.93 3.50 -11.75
C ILE A 66 1.95 2.68 -12.55
N PHE A 67 3.02 2.22 -11.90
CA PHE A 67 4.05 1.44 -12.59
C PHE A 67 3.58 0.06 -13.04
N THR A 68 2.61 -0.57 -12.36
CA THR A 68 1.99 -1.81 -12.84
C THR A 68 1.20 -1.61 -14.13
N MET A 69 0.72 -0.40 -14.43
CA MET A 69 0.06 -0.08 -15.70
C MET A 69 1.03 -0.05 -16.88
N ILE A 70 2.34 0.07 -16.63
CA ILE A 70 3.38 0.06 -17.65
C ILE A 70 3.92 -1.38 -17.78
N PRO A 71 3.68 -2.08 -18.91
CA PRO A 71 3.97 -3.51 -19.04
C PRO A 71 5.44 -3.89 -18.76
N ILE A 72 6.38 -3.05 -19.20
CA ILE A 72 7.82 -3.27 -19.01
C ILE A 72 8.21 -3.13 -17.54
N LEU A 73 7.67 -2.13 -16.83
CA LEU A 73 7.96 -1.91 -15.42
C LEU A 73 7.32 -2.98 -14.53
N ASN A 74 6.17 -3.52 -14.93
CA ASN A 74 5.47 -4.56 -14.20
C ASN A 74 6.34 -5.82 -13.98
N LEU A 75 7.29 -6.12 -14.88
CA LEU A 75 8.21 -7.23 -14.70
C LEU A 75 9.18 -7.05 -13.51
N VAL A 76 9.53 -5.80 -13.19
CA VAL A 76 10.47 -5.45 -12.11
C VAL A 76 9.79 -4.80 -10.92
N ILE A 77 8.48 -4.57 -10.98
CA ILE A 77 7.77 -3.82 -9.95
C ILE A 77 7.75 -4.56 -8.62
N MET A 78 7.66 -5.89 -8.66
CA MET A 78 7.59 -6.73 -7.46
C MET A 78 8.85 -6.56 -6.58
N PRO A 79 10.09 -6.77 -7.08
CA PRO A 79 11.28 -6.54 -6.26
C PRO A 79 11.46 -5.07 -5.86
N VAL A 80 11.15 -4.11 -6.74
CA VAL A 80 11.24 -2.67 -6.42
C VAL A 80 10.29 -2.28 -5.30
N ALA A 81 9.06 -2.78 -5.31
CA ALA A 81 8.06 -2.52 -4.29
C ALA A 81 8.44 -3.17 -2.94
N ILE A 82 9.03 -4.36 -2.95
CA ILE A 82 9.56 -4.99 -1.71
C ILE A 82 10.69 -4.14 -1.11
N CYS A 83 11.66 -3.70 -1.93
CA CYS A 83 12.73 -2.81 -1.48
C CYS A 83 12.17 -1.48 -0.94
N GLY A 84 11.20 -0.88 -1.63
CA GLY A 84 10.56 0.36 -1.20
C GLY A 84 9.77 0.21 0.11
N ALA A 85 9.03 -0.88 0.28
CA ALA A 85 8.32 -1.18 1.53
C ALA A 85 9.29 -1.40 2.70
N THR A 86 10.42 -2.08 2.44
CA THR A 86 11.46 -2.28 3.45
C THR A 86 12.15 -0.97 3.81
N ALA A 87 12.42 -0.09 2.84
CA ALA A 87 12.97 1.24 3.10
C ALA A 87 11.98 2.10 3.93
N MET A 88 10.69 2.08 3.57
CA MET A 88 9.63 2.76 4.32
C MET A 88 9.52 2.21 5.75
N TRP A 89 9.65 0.90 5.93
CA TRP A 89 9.71 0.28 7.25
C TRP A 89 10.89 0.79 8.07
N CYS A 90 12.10 0.75 7.51
CA CYS A 90 13.32 1.19 8.21
C CYS A 90 13.27 2.65 8.64
N ASP A 91 12.73 3.52 7.79
CA ASP A 91 12.66 4.97 8.03
C ASP A 91 11.54 5.35 9.01
N ARG A 92 10.35 4.73 8.89
CA ARG A 92 9.14 5.23 9.58
C ARG A 92 8.60 4.30 10.67
N TYR A 93 8.70 2.98 10.48
CA TYR A 93 7.99 2.00 11.31
C TYR A 93 8.90 1.24 12.27
N ARG A 94 10.19 1.09 11.93
CA ARG A 94 11.17 0.37 12.75
C ARG A 94 11.23 0.92 14.17
N HIS A 95 11.32 2.24 14.35
CA HIS A 95 11.37 2.84 15.68
C HIS A 95 10.08 2.67 16.51
N GLN A 96 8.94 2.44 15.85
CA GLN A 96 7.64 2.27 16.50
C GLN A 96 7.38 0.81 16.93
N HIS A 97 7.94 -0.14 16.20
CA HIS A 97 7.67 -1.58 16.37
C HIS A 97 8.87 -2.39 16.87
N VAL A 98 10.09 -1.86 16.71
CA VAL A 98 11.34 -2.46 17.18
C VAL A 98 12.00 -1.47 18.14
N GLN A 99 11.75 -1.62 19.44
CA GLN A 99 12.52 -0.91 20.46
C GLN A 99 13.99 -1.35 20.39
N ALA A 100 14.92 -0.41 20.59
CA ALA A 100 16.35 -0.67 20.66
C ALA A 100 16.62 -1.74 21.73
N GLY A 101 16.80 -3.00 21.33
CA GLY A 101 17.07 -4.10 22.26
C GLY A 101 16.54 -5.48 21.89
N GLN A 102 15.75 -5.63 20.82
CA GLN A 102 15.33 -6.96 20.34
C GLN A 102 16.05 -7.30 19.03
N TRP A 103 17.31 -7.73 19.19
CA TRP A 103 18.09 -8.45 18.19
C TRP A 103 17.84 -9.95 18.34
#